data_AF-A0A927V4T0-F1
#
_entry.id   AF-A0A927V4T0-F1
#
_cell.length_a   1.000
_cell.length_b   1.000
_cell.length_c   1.000
_cell.angle_alpha   90.00
_cell.angle_beta   90.00
_cell.angle_gamma   90.00
#
_symmetry.space_group_name_H-M   'P 1'
#
loop_
_entity.id
_entity.type
_entity.pdbx_description
1 polymer ?
#
loop_
_entity_poly.entity_id
_entity_poly.type
_entity_poly.pdbx_seq_one_letter_code
_entity_poly.pdbx_strand_id
1 'polypeptide(L)' 'MKEELSIEQAFDELNTIMEHMEEDSVSLEKSFELYKRGMELVSMCNNKLDMVEKKIIVLEGNEVLPDEL' A
#
# COMPACT_ATOMS: atom_id res chain seq x y z
N MET A 1 -1.08 -19.94 -6.31
CA MET A 1 -1.06 -18.56 -6.82
C MET A 1 -1.32 -17.66 -5.63
N LYS A 2 -0.41 -16.73 -5.30
CA LYS A 2 -0.73 -15.71 -4.29
C LYS A 2 -1.64 -14.71 -5.00
N GLU A 3 -2.91 -14.64 -4.59
CA GLU A 3 -3.78 -13.55 -5.03
C GLU A 3 -3.14 -12.24 -4.57
N GLU A 4 -2.77 -11.38 -5.52
CA GLU A 4 -2.34 -10.02 -5.19
C GLU A 4 -3.54 -9.26 -4.66
N LEU A 5 -3.46 -8.78 -3.42
CA LEU A 5 -4.49 -7.93 -2.83
C LEU A 5 -4.80 -6.75 -3.77
N SER A 6 -6.08 -6.47 -4.00
CA SER A 6 -6.49 -5.22 -4.65
C SER A 6 -6.15 -4.00 -3.78
N ILE A 7 -6.15 -2.80 -4.37
CA ILE A 7 -5.92 -1.56 -3.62
C ILE A 7 -7.01 -1.37 -2.55
N GLU A 8 -8.26 -1.65 -2.91
CA GLU A 8 -9.41 -1.55 -2.01
C GLU A 8 -9.25 -2.48 -0.79
N GLN A 9 -8.91 -3.75 -1.03
CA GLN A 9 -8.62 -4.70 0.04
C GLN A 9 -7.44 -4.27 0.91
N ALA A 10 -6.44 -3.60 0.34
CA ALA A 10 -5.28 -3.12 1.09
C ALA A 10 -5.67 -1.96 2.02
N PHE A 11 -6.58 -1.09 1.59
CA PHE A 11 -7.15 -0.05 2.43
C PHE A 11 -8.03 -0.63 3.55
N ASP A 12 -8.85 -1.63 3.26
CA ASP A 12 -9.65 -2.31 4.28
C ASP A 12 -8.77 -2.97 5.34
N GLU A 13 -7.69 -3.62 4.92
CA GLU A 13 -6.72 -4.22 5.83
C GLU A 13 -5.95 -3.16 6.64
N LEU A 14 -5.58 -2.03 6.04
CA LEU A 14 -4.97 -0.90 6.75
C LEU A 14 -5.90 -0.31 7.82
N ASN A 15 -7.19 -0.15 7.51
CA ASN A 15 -8.19 0.31 8.49
C ASN A 15 -8.30 -0.68 9.65
N THR A 16 -8.37 -1.98 9.34
CA THR A 16 -8.38 -3.04 10.36
C THR A 16 -7.13 -2.98 11.24
N ILE A 17 -5.95 -2.75 10.65
CA ILE A 17 -4.71 -2.60 11.40
C ILE A 17 -4.76 -1.39 12.33
N MET A 18 -5.28 -0.25 11.88
CA MET A 18 -5.43 0.94 12.71
C MET A 18 -6.36 0.68 13.90
N GLU A 19 -7.51 0.05 13.67
CA GLU A 19 -8.44 -0.33 14.74
C GLU A 19 -7.75 -1.20 15.81
N HIS A 20 -6.99 -2.22 15.39
CA HIS A 20 -6.27 -3.09 16.34
C HIS A 20 -5.12 -2.38 17.05
N MET A 21 -4.52 -1.36 16.45
CA MET A 21 -3.47 -0.56 17.08
C MET A 21 -4.03 0.41 18.14
N GLU A 22 -5.31 0.78 18.03
CA GLU A 22 -6.00 1.64 19.00
C GLU A 22 -6.56 0.86 20.21
N GLU A 23 -6.57 -0.47 20.15
CA GLU A 23 -6.99 -1.30 21.28
C GLU A 23 -6.01 -1.23 22.46
N ASP A 24 -6.52 -0.91 23.65
CA ASP A 24 -5.74 -0.86 24.90
C ASP A 24 -5.07 -2.20 25.26
N SER A 25 -5.57 -3.32 24.71
CA SER A 25 -5.03 -4.67 24.92
C SER A 25 -3.89 -5.05 23.98
N VAL A 26 -3.54 -4.22 23.00
CA VAL A 26 -2.51 -4.57 22.03
C VAL A 26 -1.14 -4.58 22.70
N SER A 27 -0.41 -5.69 22.58
CA SER A 27 0.95 -5.77 23.12
C SER A 27 1.93 -5.02 22.23
N LEU A 28 3.03 -4.54 22.78
CA LEU A 28 4.08 -3.85 22.02
C LEU A 28 4.62 -4.70 20.85
N GLU A 29 4.83 -6.00 21.08
CA GLU A 29 5.25 -6.95 20.04
C GLU A 29 4.21 -7.02 18.92
N LYS A 30 2.92 -7.04 19.27
CA LYS A 30 1.84 -7.04 18.29
C LYS A 30 1.74 -5.73 17.54
N SER A 31 1.97 -4.59 18.20
CA SER A 31 2.05 -3.28 17.54
C SER A 31 3.16 -3.23 16.49
N PHE A 32 4.32 -3.85 16.75
CA PHE A 32 5.39 -3.94 15.76
C PHE A 32 5.02 -4.79 14.54
N GLU A 33 4.35 -5.93 14.75
CA GLU A 33 3.84 -6.75 13.64
C GLU A 33 2.82 -5.98 12.79
N LEU A 34 1.86 -5.33 13.44
CA LEU A 34 0.81 -4.52 12.82
C LEU A 34 1.42 -3.37 12.02
N TYR A 35 2.36 -2.63 12.62
CA TYR A 35 3.07 -1.55 11.95
C TYR A 35 3.84 -2.04 10.71
N LYS A 36 4.59 -3.14 10.85
CA LYS A 36 5.33 -3.73 9.72
C LYS A 36 4.38 -4.10 8.59
N ARG A 37 3.25 -4.73 8.91
CA ARG A 37 2.23 -5.10 7.93
C ARG A 37 1.63 -3.87 7.26
N GLY A 38 1.32 -2.83 8.03
CA GLY A 38 0.83 -1.56 7.48
C GLY A 38 1.81 -0.93 6.49
N MET A 39 3.11 -0.92 6.82
CA MET A 39 4.15 -0.41 5.92
C MET A 39 4.28 -1.23 4.63
N GLU A 40 4.13 -2.56 4.71
CA GLU A 40 4.11 -3.42 3.52
C GLU A 40 2.91 -3.11 2.61
N LEU A 41 1.72 -2.90 3.20
CA LEU A 41 0.51 -2.54 2.46
C LEU A 41 0.62 -1.17 1.78
N VAL A 42 1.16 -0.17 2.48
CA VAL A 42 1.41 1.17 1.91
C VAL A 42 2.39 1.09 0.72
N SER A 43 3.49 0.35 0.89
CA SER A 43 4.46 0.13 -0.19
C SER A 43 3.83 -0.55 -1.41
N MET A 44 2.99 -1.57 -1.17
CA MET A 44 2.27 -2.26 -2.22
C MET A 44 1.31 -1.32 -2.98
N CYS A 45 0.58 -0.46 -2.26
CA CYS A 45 -0.32 0.52 -2.87
C CYS A 45 0.45 1.52 -3.75
N ASN A 46 1.56 2.07 -3.25
CA ASN A 46 2.42 2.97 -4.02
C ASN A 46 2.93 2.33 -5.31
N ASN A 47 3.41 1.09 -5.23
CA ASN A 47 3.88 0.36 -6.42
C ASN A 47 2.74 0.13 -7.44
N LYS A 48 1.53 -0.19 -6.96
CA LYS A 48 0.37 -0.36 -7.85
C LYS A 48 -0.04 0.94 -8.53
N LEU A 49 -0.03 2.05 -7.80
CA LEU A 49 -0.33 3.36 -8.35
C LEU A 49 0.69 3.78 -9.40
N ASP A 50 2.00 3.64 -9.10
CA ASP A 50 3.08 3.89 -10.05
C ASP A 50 2.95 3.05 -11.32
N MET A 51 2.58 1.77 -11.20
CA MET A 51 2.32 0.92 -12.37
C MET A 51 1.12 1.41 -13.21
N VAL A 52 0.07 1.91 -12.56
CA VAL A 52 -1.11 2.44 -13.26
C VAL A 52 -0.77 3.75 -13.96
N GLU A 53 -0.07 4.65 -13.29
CA GLU A 53 0.41 5.92 -13.84
C GLU A 53 1.30 5.68 -15.07
N LYS A 54 2.28 4.79 -14.98
CA LYS A 54 3.12 4.39 -16.11
C LYS A 54 2.31 3.82 -17.27
N LYS A 55 1.28 3.01 -17.00
CA LYS A 55 0.40 2.47 -18.05
C LYS A 55 -0.40 3.59 -18.73
N ILE A 56 -0.89 4.57 -17.98
CA ILE A 56 -1.60 5.72 -18.53
C ILE A 56 -0.66 6.52 -19.45
N ILE A 57 0.57 6.81 -19.01
CA ILE A 57 1.56 7.55 -19.82
C ILE A 57 1.85 6.84 -21.15
N VAL A 58 2.04 5.51 -21.12
CA VAL A 58 2.25 4.70 -22.33
C VAL A 58 1.04 4.75 -23.27
N LEU A 59 -0.18 4.75 -22.73
CA LEU A 59 -1.41 4.84 -23.52
C LEU A 59 -1.63 6.23 -24.13
N GLU A 60 -1.23 7.28 -23.41
CA GLU A 60 -1.32 8.68 -23.87
C GLU A 60 -0.22 9.05 -24.88
N GLY A 61 0.79 8.19 -25.07
CA GLY A 61 1.84 8.39 -26.06
C GLY A 61 2.84 9.51 -25.71
N ASN A 62 2.84 9.96 -24.45
CA ASN A 62 3.76 10.99 -23.97
C ASN A 62 5.11 10.36 -23.57
N GLU A 63 6.22 11.00 -23.97
CA GLU A 63 7.55 10.65 -23.44
C GLU A 63 7.60 10.99 -21.95
N VAL A 64 8.01 10.02 -21.14
CA VAL A 64 8.21 10.19 -19.69
C VAL A 64 9.24 11.30 -19.49
N LEU A 65 8.80 12.47 -19.02
CA LEU A 65 9.73 13.43 -18.42
C LEU A 65 10.26 12.76 -17.15
N PRO A 66 11.58 12.55 -17.01
CA PRO A 66 12.13 11.97 -15.81
C PRO A 66 11.75 12.88 -14.63
N ASP A 67 11.24 12.28 -13.55
CA ASP A 67 10.97 12.99 -12.29
C ASP A 67 12.14 13.92 -11.98
N GLU A 68 11.92 15.23 -12.12
CA GLU A 68 12.87 16.24 -11.70
C GLU A 68 12.91 16.19 -10.16
N LEU A 69 13.97 15.57 -9.65
CA LEU A 69 14.42 15.65 -8.26
C LEU A 69 14.86 17.08 -7.90
#